data_AF-A0A4U0RXW8-F1
#
_entry.id   AF-A0A4U0RXW8-F1
#
_cell.length_a   1.000
_cell.length_b   1.000
_cell.length_c   1.000
_cell.angle_alpha   90.00
_cell.angle_beta   90.00
_cell.angle_gamma   90.00
#
_symmetry.space_group_name_H-M   'P 1'
#
loop_
_entity.id
_entity.type
_entity.pdbx_description
1 polymer ?
#
loop_
_entity_poly.entity_id
_entity_poly.type
_entity_poly.pdbx_seq_one_letter_code
_entity_poly.pdbx_strand_id
1 'polypeptide(L)'
;MYDAAGRMAGHRVGAANGIDTAPWECTSYDANGRMTSQSWPAFNGAPARTAAYTYDVGGNPLTTSVTDAAGTITTTVDLLGRLVSYTDVTGKTSTTTFNQAGQVTATTGPQGAISNTYDPDSGTLATVTSAPTCWPPPTTTAPAAAWPRSPTPTAPPAPWATTAKATRTAWCSPARPPARW
;
A
#
# COMPACT_ATOMS: atom_id res chain seq x y z
N MET A 1 -22.25 -24.14 -13.12
CA MET A 1 -23.47 -23.50 -13.65
C MET A 1 -23.11 -22.14 -14.22
N TYR A 2 -23.72 -21.76 -15.32
CA TYR A 2 -23.50 -20.47 -15.97
C TYR A 2 -24.80 -19.66 -15.94
N ASP A 3 -24.68 -18.33 -15.89
CA ASP A 3 -25.81 -17.43 -16.07
C ASP A 3 -26.22 -17.30 -17.55
N ALA A 4 -27.26 -16.52 -17.83
CA ALA A 4 -27.75 -16.27 -19.19
C ALA A 4 -26.72 -15.55 -20.10
N ALA A 5 -25.67 -14.94 -19.53
CA ALA A 5 -24.58 -14.30 -20.25
C ALA A 5 -23.36 -15.23 -20.43
N GLY A 6 -23.47 -16.51 -20.03
CA GLY A 6 -22.40 -17.50 -20.16
C GLY A 6 -21.27 -17.34 -19.13
N ARG A 7 -21.49 -16.59 -18.04
CA ARG A 7 -20.52 -16.41 -16.95
C ARG A 7 -20.78 -17.41 -15.83
N MET A 8 -19.73 -17.83 -15.12
CA MET A 8 -19.86 -18.84 -14.07
C MET A 8 -20.66 -18.28 -12.89
N ALA A 9 -21.91 -18.74 -12.72
CA ALA A 9 -22.77 -18.40 -11.59
C ALA A 9 -22.59 -19.36 -10.39
N GLY A 10 -21.95 -20.50 -10.63
CA GLY A 10 -21.54 -21.36 -9.52
C GLY A 10 -20.77 -22.61 -9.93
N HIS A 11 -20.04 -23.14 -8.97
CA HIS A 11 -19.13 -24.26 -9.10
C HIS A 11 -19.26 -25.16 -7.87
N ARG A 12 -19.17 -26.48 -8.03
CA ARG A 12 -19.22 -27.39 -6.88
C ARG A 12 -17.83 -27.59 -6.30
N VAL A 13 -17.70 -27.47 -4.99
CA VAL A 13 -16.41 -27.62 -4.29
C VAL A 13 -16.36 -28.97 -3.60
N GLY A 14 -15.26 -29.72 -3.75
CA GLY A 14 -14.99 -30.92 -2.93
C GLY A 14 -15.36 -32.28 -3.52
N ALA A 15 -15.56 -32.40 -4.83
CA ALA A 15 -15.88 -33.70 -5.44
C ALA A 15 -14.63 -34.59 -5.57
N ALA A 16 -14.32 -35.37 -4.54
CA ALA A 16 -13.41 -36.51 -4.70
C ALA A 16 -14.13 -37.75 -5.26
N ASN A 17 -15.42 -38.00 -4.93
CA ASN A 17 -16.14 -39.23 -5.34
C ASN A 17 -17.69 -39.11 -5.40
N GLY A 18 -18.26 -37.95 -5.74
CA GLY A 18 -19.70 -37.80 -5.86
C GLY A 18 -20.13 -36.35 -6.02
N ILE A 19 -20.63 -36.00 -7.20
CA ILE A 19 -20.91 -34.62 -7.61
C ILE A 19 -22.25 -34.12 -7.02
N ASP A 20 -23.17 -35.02 -6.65
CA ASP A 20 -24.55 -34.62 -6.34
C ASP A 20 -24.73 -33.97 -4.96
N THR A 21 -23.92 -34.37 -3.97
CA THR A 21 -23.94 -33.81 -2.61
C THR A 21 -22.88 -32.75 -2.35
N ALA A 22 -21.98 -32.51 -3.31
CA ALA A 22 -20.94 -31.49 -3.16
C ALA A 22 -21.56 -30.08 -3.10
N PRO A 23 -21.22 -29.27 -2.10
CA PRO A 23 -21.84 -27.96 -1.92
C PRO A 23 -21.42 -26.99 -3.03
N TRP A 24 -22.27 -25.98 -3.28
CA TRP A 24 -22.06 -24.97 -4.32
C TRP A 24 -21.33 -23.75 -3.76
N GLU A 25 -20.27 -23.35 -4.46
CA GLU A 25 -19.80 -21.98 -4.50
C GLU A 25 -20.62 -21.22 -5.54
N CYS A 26 -21.15 -20.05 -5.17
CA CYS A 26 -22.01 -19.24 -6.04
C CYS A 26 -21.42 -17.86 -6.24
N THR A 27 -21.59 -17.33 -7.45
CA THR A 27 -21.18 -15.98 -7.84
C THR A 27 -22.36 -15.27 -8.49
N SER A 28 -22.63 -14.05 -8.04
CA SER A 28 -23.66 -13.18 -8.61
C SER A 28 -23.03 -11.97 -9.27
N TYR A 29 -23.71 -11.46 -10.29
CA TYR A 29 -23.24 -10.32 -11.07
C TYR A 29 -24.33 -9.28 -11.28
N ASP A 30 -23.94 -8.02 -11.47
CA ASP A 30 -24.81 -6.95 -11.93
C ASP A 30 -25.04 -7.00 -13.46
N ALA A 31 -25.90 -6.10 -13.94
CA ALA A 31 -26.22 -5.96 -15.36
C ALA A 31 -25.03 -5.53 -16.23
N ASN A 32 -24.00 -4.92 -15.62
CA ASN A 32 -22.82 -4.40 -16.31
C ASN A 32 -21.68 -5.43 -16.41
N GLY A 33 -21.87 -6.65 -15.89
CA GLY A 33 -20.80 -7.63 -15.91
C GLY A 33 -20.11 -7.85 -14.57
N ARG A 34 -20.30 -6.94 -13.61
CA ARG A 34 -19.47 -6.83 -12.41
C ARG A 34 -19.98 -7.72 -11.30
N MET A 35 -19.08 -8.29 -10.53
CA MET A 35 -19.39 -9.27 -9.50
C MET A 35 -19.95 -8.59 -8.25
N THR A 36 -21.12 -9.00 -7.77
CA THR A 36 -21.79 -8.37 -6.62
C THR A 36 -21.75 -9.22 -5.36
N SER A 37 -21.68 -10.55 -5.51
CA SER A 37 -21.59 -11.46 -4.38
C SER A 37 -20.87 -12.74 -4.74
N GLN A 38 -20.11 -13.26 -3.79
CA GLN A 38 -19.55 -14.61 -3.83
C GLN A 38 -19.86 -15.32 -2.52
N SER A 39 -20.38 -16.53 -2.59
CA SER A 39 -20.61 -17.37 -1.42
C SER A 39 -19.82 -18.66 -1.55
N TRP A 40 -19.05 -18.97 -0.52
CA TRP A 40 -18.34 -20.23 -0.37
C TRP A 40 -19.02 -21.07 0.73
N PRO A 41 -19.31 -22.34 0.46
CA PRO A 41 -19.85 -23.24 1.45
C PRO A 41 -18.76 -23.64 2.45
N ALA A 42 -19.18 -24.21 3.58
CA ALA A 42 -18.24 -24.84 4.51
C ALA A 42 -17.54 -26.00 3.80
N PHE A 43 -16.20 -26.01 3.82
CA PHE A 43 -15.41 -27.04 3.15
C PHE A 43 -14.13 -27.32 3.95
N ASN A 44 -13.81 -28.61 4.13
CA ASN A 44 -12.60 -29.07 4.80
C ASN A 44 -12.35 -28.40 6.17
N GLY A 45 -13.42 -28.25 6.98
CA GLY A 45 -13.36 -27.61 8.30
C GLY A 45 -13.36 -26.08 8.30
N ALA A 46 -13.29 -25.43 7.14
CA ALA A 46 -13.52 -23.98 7.03
C ALA A 46 -15.03 -23.68 7.11
N PRO A 47 -15.44 -22.61 7.83
CA PRO A 47 -16.84 -22.19 7.88
C PRO A 47 -17.30 -21.65 6.52
N ALA A 48 -18.61 -21.68 6.29
CA ALA A 48 -19.20 -20.98 5.15
C ALA A 48 -18.93 -19.47 5.27
N ARG A 49 -18.66 -18.82 4.14
CA ARG A 49 -18.42 -17.38 4.08
C ARG A 49 -19.04 -16.76 2.84
N THR A 50 -19.43 -15.50 2.94
CA THR A 50 -19.96 -14.73 1.83
C THR A 50 -19.26 -13.38 1.77
N ALA A 51 -18.83 -12.98 0.58
CA ALA A 51 -18.31 -11.66 0.29
C ALA A 51 -19.31 -10.89 -0.57
N ALA A 52 -19.55 -9.64 -0.22
CA ALA A 52 -20.35 -8.68 -0.99
C ALA A 52 -19.41 -7.63 -1.59
N TYR A 53 -19.62 -7.32 -2.87
CA TYR A 53 -18.82 -6.36 -3.62
C TYR A 53 -19.69 -5.15 -3.93
N THR A 54 -19.22 -3.97 -3.52
CA THR A 54 -19.87 -2.69 -3.81
C THR A 54 -18.96 -1.88 -4.73
N TYR A 55 -19.54 -1.34 -5.79
CA TYR A 55 -18.86 -0.43 -6.71
C TYR A 55 -19.36 0.99 -6.51
N ASP A 56 -18.63 1.96 -7.05
CA ASP A 56 -19.05 3.36 -7.08
C ASP A 56 -19.21 3.94 -5.65
N VAL A 57 -18.36 3.48 -4.72
CA VAL A 57 -18.44 3.81 -3.28
C VAL A 57 -18.21 5.31 -3.07
N GLY A 58 -19.13 5.97 -2.36
CA GLY A 58 -19.07 7.41 -2.11
C GLY A 58 -19.28 8.26 -3.37
N GLY A 59 -19.86 7.69 -4.44
CA GLY A 59 -20.07 8.35 -5.72
C GLY A 59 -18.82 8.37 -6.61
N ASN A 60 -17.74 7.70 -6.22
CA ASN A 60 -16.53 7.58 -7.02
C ASN A 60 -16.50 6.22 -7.73
N PRO A 61 -16.58 6.18 -9.08
CA PRO A 61 -16.61 4.92 -9.83
C PRO A 61 -15.30 4.12 -9.78
N LEU A 62 -14.22 4.75 -9.33
CA LEU A 62 -12.93 4.10 -9.18
C LEU A 62 -12.74 3.49 -7.78
N THR A 63 -13.71 3.66 -6.89
CA THR A 63 -13.67 3.09 -5.54
C THR A 63 -14.60 1.89 -5.45
N THR A 64 -14.05 0.78 -4.98
CA THR A 64 -14.77 -0.47 -4.75
C THR A 64 -14.57 -0.92 -3.31
N SER A 65 -15.58 -1.49 -2.67
CA SER A 65 -15.45 -2.14 -1.37
C SER A 65 -15.85 -3.60 -1.44
N VAL A 66 -15.18 -4.41 -0.62
CA VAL A 66 -15.49 -5.82 -0.43
C VAL A 66 -15.76 -6.03 1.05
N THR A 67 -16.94 -6.54 1.37
CA THR A 67 -17.37 -6.80 2.75
C THR A 67 -17.60 -8.29 2.92
N ASP A 68 -16.96 -8.87 3.92
CA ASP A 68 -17.22 -10.23 4.38
C ASP A 68 -17.43 -10.24 5.91
N ALA A 69 -17.51 -11.44 6.50
CA ALA A 69 -17.68 -11.60 7.94
C ALA A 69 -16.49 -11.09 8.77
N ALA A 70 -15.30 -10.95 8.18
CA ALA A 70 -14.10 -10.45 8.86
C ALA A 70 -14.02 -8.91 8.82
N GLY A 71 -14.64 -8.27 7.82
CA GLY A 71 -14.75 -6.82 7.77
C GLY A 71 -14.94 -6.28 6.36
N THR A 72 -14.70 -4.98 6.20
CA THR A 72 -14.77 -4.31 4.90
C THR A 72 -13.41 -3.80 4.49
N ILE A 73 -13.02 -4.08 3.25
CA ILE A 73 -11.83 -3.54 2.60
C ILE A 73 -12.31 -2.57 1.53
N THR A 74 -11.65 -1.42 1.42
CA THR A 74 -11.94 -0.43 0.38
C THR A 74 -10.71 -0.22 -0.48
N THR A 75 -10.90 -0.24 -1.79
CA THR A 75 -9.85 -0.13 -2.79
C THR A 75 -10.22 0.98 -3.75
N THR A 76 -9.29 1.90 -4.00
CA THR A 76 -9.44 2.95 -5.02
C THR A 76 -8.34 2.78 -6.05
N VAL A 77 -8.74 2.75 -7.32
CA VAL A 77 -7.82 2.69 -8.45
C VAL A 77 -7.78 4.02 -9.19
N ASP A 78 -6.81 4.21 -10.07
CA ASP A 78 -6.82 5.29 -11.05
C ASP A 78 -7.51 4.86 -12.37
N LEU A 79 -7.57 5.79 -13.33
CA LEU A 79 -8.14 5.55 -14.66
C LEU A 79 -7.36 4.50 -15.48
N LEU A 80 -6.14 4.16 -15.07
CA LEU A 80 -5.33 3.11 -15.69
C LEU A 80 -5.48 1.77 -14.95
N GLY A 81 -6.36 1.69 -13.95
CA GLY A 81 -6.60 0.49 -13.15
C GLY A 81 -5.51 0.19 -12.12
N ARG A 82 -4.64 1.16 -11.81
CA ARG A 82 -3.56 0.99 -10.83
C ARG A 82 -4.06 1.33 -9.43
N LEU A 83 -3.60 0.59 -8.42
CA LEU A 83 -4.00 0.77 -7.03
C LEU A 83 -3.45 2.09 -6.46
N VAL A 84 -4.33 3.03 -6.11
CA VAL A 84 -3.95 4.34 -5.53
C VAL A 84 -4.20 4.38 -4.02
N SER A 85 -5.26 3.73 -3.55
CA SER A 85 -5.58 3.66 -2.13
C SER A 85 -6.12 2.29 -1.77
N TYR A 86 -5.70 1.79 -0.62
CA TYR A 86 -6.16 0.54 -0.05
C TYR A 86 -6.39 0.73 1.45
N THR A 87 -7.62 0.51 1.90
CA THR A 87 -7.99 0.53 3.31
C THR A 87 -8.32 -0.88 3.75
N ASP A 88 -7.61 -1.37 4.76
CA ASP A 88 -7.81 -2.70 5.33
C ASP A 88 -9.03 -2.77 6.25
N VAL A 89 -9.37 -4.00 6.69
CA VAL A 89 -10.48 -4.25 7.63
C VAL A 89 -10.31 -3.58 8.99
N THR A 90 -9.09 -3.17 9.34
CA THR A 90 -8.78 -2.45 10.59
C THR A 90 -8.84 -0.93 10.43
N GLY A 91 -9.19 -0.44 9.24
CA GLY A 91 -9.27 0.98 8.91
C GLY A 91 -7.91 1.62 8.59
N LYS A 92 -6.82 0.85 8.52
CA LYS A 92 -5.52 1.38 8.14
C LYS A 92 -5.48 1.54 6.63
N THR A 93 -5.03 2.71 6.19
CA THR A 93 -4.98 3.06 4.78
C THR A 93 -3.55 3.15 4.29
N SER A 94 -3.31 2.53 3.14
CA SER A 94 -2.08 2.64 2.37
C SER A 94 -2.38 3.33 1.05
N THR A 95 -1.58 4.31 0.67
CA THR A 95 -1.70 5.05 -0.59
C THR A 95 -0.44 4.89 -1.42
N THR A 96 -0.62 4.81 -2.73
CA THR A 96 0.48 4.67 -3.69
C THR A 96 0.32 5.71 -4.79
N THR A 97 1.41 6.44 -5.08
CA THR A 97 1.47 7.42 -6.16
C THR A 97 2.37 6.93 -7.27
N PHE A 98 2.01 7.28 -8.50
CA PHE A 98 2.73 6.89 -9.70
C PHE A 98 3.18 8.12 -10.49
N ASN A 99 4.30 8.00 -11.19
CA ASN A 99 4.68 8.96 -12.22
C ASN A 99 3.95 8.67 -13.54
N GLN A 100 4.16 9.57 -14.52
CA GLN A 100 3.59 9.46 -15.86
C GLN A 100 4.05 8.19 -16.61
N ALA A 101 5.23 7.68 -16.29
CA ALA A 101 5.80 6.47 -16.87
C ALA A 101 5.26 5.16 -16.25
N GLY A 102 4.38 5.23 -15.24
CA GLY A 102 3.83 4.02 -14.62
C GLY A 102 4.50 3.58 -13.33
N GLN A 103 5.55 4.27 -12.90
CA GLN A 103 6.43 3.82 -11.82
C GLN A 103 5.99 4.39 -10.47
N VAL A 104 6.13 3.60 -9.40
CA VAL A 104 5.72 3.99 -8.04
C VAL A 104 6.67 5.03 -7.48
N THR A 105 6.19 6.26 -7.28
CA THR A 105 6.98 7.37 -6.73
C THR A 105 6.89 7.46 -5.21
N ALA A 106 5.78 7.04 -4.61
CA ALA A 106 5.65 6.96 -3.17
C ALA A 106 4.62 5.91 -2.76
N THR A 107 4.87 5.26 -1.63
CA THR A 107 3.90 4.44 -0.93
C THR A 107 3.88 4.90 0.52
N THR A 108 2.72 5.36 1.00
CA THR A 108 2.50 5.76 2.39
C THR A 108 1.57 4.74 3.02
N GLY A 109 1.93 4.21 4.18
CA GLY A 109 1.06 3.31 4.94
C GLY A 109 1.21 3.50 6.44
N PRO A 110 0.50 2.71 7.24
CA PRO A 110 0.54 2.79 8.70
C PRO A 110 1.93 2.52 9.30
N GLN A 111 2.83 1.90 8.53
CA GLN A 111 4.20 1.56 8.94
C GLN A 111 5.23 2.64 8.56
N GLY A 112 4.81 3.69 7.83
CA GLY A 112 5.68 4.75 7.35
C GLY A 112 5.50 5.03 5.85
N ALA A 113 6.36 5.90 5.33
CA ALA A 113 6.36 6.30 3.93
C ALA A 113 7.68 5.93 3.27
N ILE A 114 7.57 5.41 2.05
CA ILE A 114 8.69 5.12 1.16
C ILE A 114 8.49 5.95 -0.09
N SER A 115 9.52 6.70 -0.47
CA SER A 115 9.54 7.48 -1.71
C SER A 115 10.66 6.98 -2.62
N ASN A 116 10.34 6.83 -3.90
CA ASN A 116 11.26 6.40 -4.93
C ASN A 116 11.44 7.53 -5.94
N THR A 117 12.67 7.71 -6.40
CA THR A 117 12.95 8.55 -7.57
C THR A 117 13.59 7.70 -8.66
N TYR A 118 13.34 8.08 -9.90
CA TYR A 118 13.84 7.37 -11.07
C TYR A 118 14.69 8.32 -11.90
N ASP A 119 15.70 7.76 -12.54
CA ASP A 119 16.50 8.43 -13.54
C ASP A 119 15.64 8.73 -14.78
N PRO A 120 15.58 9.98 -15.25
CA PRO A 120 14.65 10.38 -16.31
C PRO A 120 15.01 9.80 -17.69
N ASP A 121 16.28 9.44 -17.90
CA ASP A 121 16.78 8.99 -19.20
C ASP A 121 16.72 7.46 -19.33
N SER A 122 17.04 6.76 -18.24
CA SER A 122 17.09 5.29 -18.19
C SER A 122 15.85 4.64 -17.57
N GLY A 123 15.04 5.41 -16.84
CA GLY A 123 13.90 4.88 -16.06
C GLY A 123 14.32 3.99 -14.89
N THR A 124 15.61 3.94 -14.55
CA THR A 124 16.12 3.10 -13.46
C THR A 124 15.88 3.76 -12.10
N LEU A 125 15.74 2.94 -11.05
CA LEU A 125 15.52 3.44 -9.69
C LEU A 125 16.79 4.17 -9.20
N ALA A 126 16.67 5.48 -8.98
CA ALA A 126 17.79 6.33 -8.60
C ALA A 126 17.98 6.38 -7.08
N THR A 127 16.91 6.64 -6.33
CA THR A 127 16.97 6.66 -4.86
C THR A 127 15.69 6.10 -4.24
N VAL A 128 15.86 5.44 -3.10
CA VAL A 128 14.78 5.02 -2.21
C VAL A 128 14.97 5.72 -0.88
N THR A 129 14.00 6.53 -0.48
CA THR A 129 13.98 7.21 0.81
C THR A 129 12.87 6.61 1.64
N SER A 130 13.21 5.92 2.72
CA SER A 130 12.25 5.57 3.76
C SER A 130 12.29 6.62 4.86
N ALA A 131 11.14 7.20 5.18
CA ALA A 131 10.98 7.98 6.40
C ALA A 131 10.45 7.01 7.47
N PRO A 132 11.26 6.60 8.48
CA PRO A 132 10.67 6.00 9.66
C PRO A 132 9.69 7.00 10.26
N THR A 133 8.57 6.53 10.83
CA THR A 133 7.62 7.37 11.57
C THR A 133 8.30 7.92 12.83
N CYS A 134 9.16 8.91 12.68
CA CYS A 134 9.68 9.67 13.81
C CYS A 134 8.82 10.92 13.93
N TRP A 135 7.92 10.89 14.91
CA TRP A 135 7.27 12.08 15.41
C TRP A 135 8.29 12.87 16.26
N PRO A 136 8.37 14.21 16.17
CA PRO A 136 7.50 15.12 15.43
C PRO A 136 7.93 15.25 13.95
N PRO A 137 7.03 15.70 13.06
CA PRO A 137 7.42 16.03 11.69
C PRO A 137 8.50 17.12 11.71
N PRO A 138 9.50 17.09 10.80
CA PRO A 138 10.30 18.28 10.56
C PRO A 138 9.36 19.36 10.06
N THR A 139 9.06 20.35 10.90
CA THR A 139 8.38 21.57 10.50
C THR A 139 9.21 22.17 9.38
N THR A 140 8.71 22.04 8.15
CA THR A 140 9.37 22.59 6.96
C THR A 140 9.06 24.08 6.89
N THR A 141 9.53 24.80 7.90
CA THR A 141 9.60 26.26 7.92
C THR A 141 10.88 26.66 8.64
N ALA A 142 12.01 26.31 8.04
CA ALA A 142 13.25 27.04 8.29
C ALA A 142 13.62 27.73 6.98
N PRO A 143 13.61 29.07 6.92
CA PRO A 143 14.12 29.78 5.76
C PRO A 143 15.59 29.38 5.55
N ALA A 144 16.10 29.57 4.34
CA ALA A 144 17.50 29.43 4.00
C ALA A 144 18.36 30.34 4.92
N ALA A 145 18.69 29.83 6.10
CA ALA A 145 19.69 30.40 6.97
C ALA A 145 21.02 30.11 6.28
N ALA A 146 21.49 31.12 5.55
CA ALA A 146 22.89 31.27 5.21
C ALA A 146 23.68 31.08 6.51
N TRP A 147 24.25 29.89 6.70
CA TRP A 147 25.28 29.70 7.70
C TRP A 147 26.44 30.63 7.32
N PRO A 148 26.97 31.44 8.26
CA PRO A 148 28.11 32.29 7.93
C PRO A 148 29.24 31.38 7.43
N ARG A 149 29.80 31.72 6.26
CA ARG A 149 31.01 31.10 5.76
C ARG A 149 32.05 31.16 6.87
N SER A 150 32.45 30.01 7.40
CA SER A 150 33.59 29.91 8.30
C SER A 150 34.82 30.53 7.61
N PRO A 151 35.62 31.37 8.28
CA PRO A 151 36.82 31.92 7.68
C PRO A 151 37.83 30.81 7.36
N THR A 152 38.39 30.91 6.16
CA THR A 152 39.40 30.04 5.54
C THR A 152 40.65 29.89 6.44
N PRO A 153 41.31 28.71 6.43
CA PRO A 153 42.36 28.37 7.40
C PRO A 153 43.74 28.91 6.98
N THR A 154 44.56 29.27 7.97
CA THR A 154 46.00 29.53 7.77
C THR A 154 46.82 28.58 8.64
N ALA A 155 47.13 27.39 8.12
CA ALA A 155 48.23 26.56 8.61
C ALA A 155 48.71 25.61 7.48
N PRO A 156 50.03 25.43 7.28
CA PRO A 156 50.60 24.63 6.19
C PRO A 156 50.50 23.11 6.46
N PRO A 157 50.75 22.24 5.44
CA PRO A 157 50.19 20.89 5.39
C PRO A 157 51.03 19.84 6.13
N ALA A 158 50.37 18.90 6.81
CA ALA A 158 50.94 17.62 7.22
C ALA A 158 50.49 16.52 6.23
N PRO A 159 51.41 15.72 5.65
CA PRO A 159 51.10 14.85 4.52
C PRO A 159 50.81 13.41 4.97
N TRP A 160 49.56 13.10 5.33
CA TRP A 160 48.94 11.77 5.19
C TRP A 160 47.55 11.77 5.87
N ALA A 161 46.48 11.97 5.12
CA ALA A 161 45.14 11.61 5.62
C ALA A 161 44.22 11.34 4.42
N THR A 162 44.04 10.07 4.14
CA THR A 162 43.14 9.52 3.13
C THR A 162 41.71 10.00 3.38
N THR A 163 41.07 10.58 2.36
CA THR A 163 39.70 11.13 2.45
C THR A 163 38.67 10.02 2.54
N ALA A 164 38.10 9.80 3.73
CA ALA A 164 36.85 9.07 3.90
C ALA A 164 35.68 10.06 3.80
N LYS A 165 34.77 9.87 2.82
CA LYS A 165 33.47 10.55 2.76
C LYS A 165 32.67 10.16 4.00
N ALA A 166 32.49 11.08 4.95
CA ALA A 166 31.63 10.88 6.11
C ALA A 166 30.15 10.94 5.68
N THR A 167 29.52 9.78 5.51
CA THR A 167 28.07 9.66 5.43
C THR A 167 27.51 9.98 6.82
N ARG A 168 26.78 11.10 6.96
CA ARG A 168 26.14 11.48 8.24
C ARG A 168 24.93 10.57 8.47
N THR A 169 25.09 9.55 9.31
CA THR A 169 23.98 8.79 9.88
C THR A 169 23.29 9.65 10.94
N ALA A 170 22.02 9.99 10.74
CA ALA A 170 21.20 10.61 11.77
C ALA A 170 20.85 9.55 12.83
N TRP A 171 21.34 9.72 14.06
CA TRP A 171 21.02 8.86 15.19
C TRP A 171 19.72 9.36 15.85
N CYS A 172 18.67 8.54 15.83
CA CYS A 172 17.51 8.71 16.72
C CYS A 172 17.76 7.94 18.01
N SER A 173 17.86 8.65 19.14
CA SER A 173 17.91 8.04 20.48
C SER A 173 16.53 7.51 20.90
N PRO A 174 16.43 6.38 21.63
CA PRO A 174 15.16 5.93 22.18
C PRO A 174 14.72 6.83 23.34
N ALA A 175 13.44 7.23 23.32
CA ALA A 175 12.81 8.03 24.37
C ALA A 175 12.80 7.28 25.72
N ARG A 176 13.19 7.99 26.78
CA ARG A 176 13.16 7.53 28.18
C ARG A 176 11.69 7.38 28.63
N PRO A 177 11.28 6.29 29.31
CA PRO A 177 9.91 6.19 29.84
C PRO A 177 9.66 7.24 30.94
N PRO A 178 8.44 7.76 31.07
CA PRO A 178 8.12 8.75 32.10
C PRO A 178 8.19 8.14 33.51
N ALA A 179 8.72 8.92 34.45
CA ALA A 179 8.80 8.56 35.86
C ALA A 179 7.39 8.40 36.46
N ARG A 180 7.17 7.29 37.17
CA ARG A 180 6.01 7.10 38.04
C ARG A 180 6.21 7.96 39.29
N TRP A 181 5.23 8.78 39.62
CA TRP A 181 5.05 9.38 40.95
C TRP A 181 4.12 8.50 41.77
#